data_AF-A0AAE4SD17-F1
#
_entry.id   AF-A0AAE4SD17-F1
#
_cell.length_a   1.000
_cell.length_b   1.000
_cell.length_c   1.000
_cell.angle_alpha   90.00
_cell.angle_beta   90.00
_cell.angle_gamma   90.00
#
_symmetry.space_group_name_H-M   'P 1'
#
loop_
_entity.id
_entity.type
_entity.pdbx_description
1 polymer ?
#
loop_
_entity_poly.entity_id
_entity_poly.type
_entity_poly.pdbx_seq_one_letter_code
_entity_poly.pdbx_strand_id
1 'polypeptide(L)'
;MDHVDCAFVGGTKNITAVLDQLVEKGARSIIVNAVRIETVVRVIEHMKKLGVYDETVHIIASKSEELTGETMFKPENPVYIMCAKRKE
;
A
#
# COMPACT_ATOMS: atom_id res chain seq x y z
N MET A 1 -5.92 -25.73 3.22
CA MET A 1 -5.91 -24.39 2.59
C MET A 1 -4.58 -23.76 2.93
N ASP A 2 -3.89 -23.16 1.96
CA ASP A 2 -2.61 -22.52 2.22
C ASP A 2 -2.83 -21.24 3.05
N HIS A 3 -2.23 -21.23 4.24
CA HIS A 3 -2.25 -20.10 5.16
C HIS A 3 -1.22 -19.05 4.72
N VAL A 4 -1.57 -17.77 4.83
CA VAL A 4 -0.67 -16.66 4.55
C VAL A 4 -0.58 -15.81 5.81
N ASP A 5 0.63 -15.60 6.34
CA ASP A 5 0.81 -14.70 7.49
C ASP A 5 0.83 -13.22 7.07
N CYS A 6 1.63 -12.90 6.05
CA CYS A 6 1.82 -11.53 5.60
C CYS A 6 1.77 -11.45 4.07
N ALA A 7 1.29 -10.33 3.55
CA ALA A 7 1.23 -10.08 2.11
C ALA A 7 1.60 -8.64 1.76
N PHE A 8 2.29 -8.48 0.62
CA PHE A 8 2.55 -7.20 -0.02
C PHE A 8 1.88 -7.18 -1.39
N VAL A 9 1.13 -6.11 -1.67
CA VAL A 9 0.40 -5.95 -2.93
C VAL A 9 0.88 -4.68 -3.65
N GLY A 10 1.72 -4.88 -4.66
CA GLY A 10 2.20 -3.80 -5.53
C GLY A 10 1.34 -3.53 -6.76
N GLY A 11 0.38 -4.40 -7.07
CA GLY A 11 -0.51 -4.30 -8.22
C GLY A 11 -1.95 -3.98 -7.82
N THR A 12 -2.59 -3.04 -8.51
CA THR A 12 -3.92 -2.54 -8.10
C THR A 12 -5.09 -3.11 -8.90
N LYS A 13 -4.82 -4.00 -9.87
CA LYS A 13 -5.87 -4.68 -10.65
C LYS A 13 -6.63 -5.63 -9.74
N ASN A 14 -7.96 -5.51 -9.68
CA ASN A 14 -8.83 -6.33 -8.83
C ASN A 14 -8.45 -6.31 -7.32
N ILE A 15 -7.90 -5.19 -6.83
CA ILE A 15 -7.33 -5.09 -5.48
C ILE A 15 -8.29 -5.52 -4.36
N THR A 16 -9.59 -5.23 -4.47
CA THR A 16 -10.58 -5.61 -3.45
C THR A 16 -10.72 -7.12 -3.33
N ALA A 17 -10.81 -7.83 -4.46
CA ALA A 17 -10.87 -9.29 -4.48
C ALA A 17 -9.58 -9.94 -3.95
N VAL A 18 -8.41 -9.32 -4.23
CA VAL A 18 -7.14 -9.77 -3.65
C VAL A 18 -7.14 -9.61 -2.14
N LEU A 19 -7.63 -8.48 -1.62
CA LEU A 19 -7.74 -8.24 -0.18
C LEU A 19 -8.67 -9.26 0.50
N ASP A 20 -9.83 -9.55 -0.11
CA ASP A 20 -10.78 -10.55 0.39
C ASP A 20 -10.11 -11.92 0.55
N GLN A 21 -9.40 -12.36 -0.49
CA GLN A 21 -8.70 -13.64 -0.49
C GLN A 21 -7.55 -13.71 0.52
N LEU A 22 -6.82 -12.61 0.72
CA LEU A 22 -5.74 -12.57 1.71
C LEU A 22 -6.29 -12.64 3.14
N VAL A 23 -7.39 -11.94 3.42
CA VAL A 23 -8.06 -12.02 4.73
C VAL A 23 -8.62 -13.41 4.97
N GLU A 24 -9.25 -14.04 3.97
CA GLU A 24 -9.76 -15.42 4.04
C GLU A 24 -8.65 -16.44 4.32
N LYS A 25 -7.46 -16.24 3.71
CA LYS A 25 -6.27 -17.07 3.94
C LYS A 25 -5.56 -16.82 5.27
N GLY A 26 -6.10 -15.95 6.12
CA GLY A 26 -5.58 -15.72 7.46
C GLY A 26 -4.47 -14.68 7.56
N ALA A 27 -4.26 -13.84 6.53
CA ALA A 27 -3.25 -12.79 6.56
C ALA A 27 -3.45 -11.85 7.74
N ARG A 28 -2.44 -11.78 8.61
CA ARG A 28 -2.42 -10.88 9.77
C ARG A 28 -1.93 -9.49 9.43
N SER A 29 -1.15 -9.34 8.36
CA SER A 29 -0.60 -8.07 7.88
C SER A 29 -0.65 -8.00 6.36
N ILE A 30 -1.30 -6.97 5.82
CA ILE A 30 -1.35 -6.72 4.38
C ILE A 30 -0.90 -5.29 4.10
N ILE A 31 0.09 -5.13 3.23
CA ILE A 31 0.59 -3.82 2.81
C ILE A 31 0.24 -3.61 1.33
N VAL A 32 -0.36 -2.47 1.02
CA VAL A 32 -0.72 -2.10 -0.36
C VAL A 32 -0.05 -0.78 -0.70
N ASN A 33 0.74 -0.76 -1.79
CA ASN A 33 1.32 0.47 -2.32
C ASN A 33 0.51 0.96 -3.51
N ALA A 34 0.11 2.24 -3.50
CA ALA A 34 -0.56 2.87 -4.62
C ALA A 34 -0.14 4.34 -4.77
N VAL A 35 -0.26 4.85 -5.99
CA VAL A 35 0.06 6.26 -6.32
C VAL A 35 -1.18 7.06 -6.71
N ARG A 36 -2.26 6.40 -7.14
CA ARG A 36 -3.52 7.05 -7.55
C ARG A 36 -4.46 7.21 -6.37
N ILE A 37 -4.93 8.42 -6.13
CA ILE A 37 -5.78 8.72 -4.97
C ILE A 37 -7.11 7.94 -4.98
N GLU A 38 -7.70 7.70 -6.14
CA GLU A 38 -8.93 6.91 -6.27
C GLU A 38 -8.71 5.45 -5.89
N THR A 39 -7.49 4.94 -6.11
CA THR A 39 -7.11 3.59 -5.67
C THR A 39 -6.89 3.56 -4.16
N VAL A 40 -6.25 4.59 -3.62
CA VAL A 40 -6.01 4.73 -2.18
C VAL A 40 -7.33 4.75 -1.41
N VAL A 41 -8.25 5.64 -1.80
CA VAL A 41 -9.59 5.75 -1.19
C VAL A 41 -10.31 4.41 -1.24
N ARG A 42 -10.37 3.75 -2.41
CA ARG A 42 -11.02 2.46 -2.58
C ARG A 42 -10.43 1.38 -1.67
N VAL A 43 -9.11 1.32 -1.53
CA VAL A 43 -8.43 0.32 -0.68
C VAL A 43 -8.71 0.61 0.80
N ILE A 44 -8.60 1.87 1.24
CA ILE A 44 -8.91 2.26 2.62
C ILE A 44 -10.35 1.90 2.97
N GLU A 45 -11.31 2.26 2.11
CA GLU A 45 -12.72 1.93 2.32
C GLU A 45 -12.94 0.41 2.40
N HIS A 46 -12.29 -0.36 1.53
CA HIS A 46 -12.42 -1.81 1.53
C HIS A 46 -11.80 -2.46 2.77
N MET A 47 -10.60 -2.04 3.18
CA MET A 47 -9.97 -2.48 4.42
C MET A 47 -10.82 -2.13 5.65
N LYS A 48 -11.47 -0.95 5.66
CA LYS A 48 -12.41 -0.55 6.72
C LYS A 48 -13.65 -1.44 6.74
N LYS A 49 -14.24 -1.78 5.58
CA LYS A 49 -15.36 -2.73 5.47
C LYS A 49 -14.99 -4.12 5.99
N LEU A 50 -13.77 -4.57 5.73
CA LEU A 50 -13.24 -5.83 6.24
C LEU A 50 -12.82 -5.78 7.72
N GLY A 51 -12.85 -4.60 8.35
CA GLY A 51 -12.45 -4.42 9.76
C GLY A 51 -10.95 -4.55 10.03
N VAL A 52 -10.11 -4.53 8.99
CA VAL A 52 -8.66 -4.75 9.08
C VAL A 52 -7.83 -3.49 8.82
N TYR A 53 -8.45 -2.35 8.50
CA TYR A 53 -7.72 -1.10 8.29
C TYR A 53 -6.97 -0.67 9.55
N ASP A 54 -5.67 -0.37 9.41
CA ASP A 54 -4.80 0.11 10.48
C ASP A 54 -4.42 1.57 10.24
N GLU A 55 -3.58 1.81 9.22
CA GLU A 55 -3.08 3.15 8.91
C GLU A 55 -2.75 3.34 7.43
N THR A 56 -2.44 4.57 7.03
CA THR A 56 -1.89 4.89 5.72
C THR A 56 -0.73 5.86 5.88
N VAL A 57 0.43 5.52 5.31
CA VAL A 57 1.63 6.35 5.31
C VAL A 57 1.83 6.96 3.93
N HIS A 58 2.06 8.26 3.86
CA HIS A 58 2.40 8.96 2.64
C HIS A 58 3.91 9.23 2.62
N ILE A 59 4.62 8.66 1.64
CA ILE A 59 6.06 8.82 1.49
C ILE A 59 6.36 9.68 0.28
N ILE A 60 7.17 10.72 0.52
CA ILE A 60 7.77 11.58 -0.50
C ILE A 60 9.28 11.43 -0.35
N ALA A 61 9.95 11.12 -1.45
CA ALA A 61 11.40 11.00 -1.49
C ALA A 61 11.95 11.76 -2.70
N SER A 62 13.18 12.23 -2.59
CA SER A 62 13.91 12.86 -3.68
C SER A 62 15.30 12.24 -3.78
N LYS A 63 15.84 12.14 -4.99
CA LYS A 63 17.21 11.67 -5.23
C LYS A 63 18.06 12.80 -5.78
N SER A 64 19.34 12.81 -5.42
CA SER A 64 20.32 13.72 -6.02
C SER A 64 20.48 13.42 -7.51
N GLU A 65 20.57 14.46 -8.32
CA GLU A 65 20.90 14.46 -9.74
C GLU A 65 21.90 15.59 -10.01
N GLU A 66 22.80 15.39 -10.96
CA GLU A 66 23.71 16.46 -11.40
C GLU A 66 22.92 17.51 -12.18
N LEU A 67 23.14 18.78 -11.85
CA LEU A 67 22.64 19.91 -12.62
C LEU A 67 23.77 20.93 -12.78
N THR A 68 24.28 21.08 -14.00
CA THR A 68 25.32 22.08 -14.34
C THR A 68 26.54 22.05 -13.43
N GLY A 69 27.02 20.86 -13.06
CA GLY A 69 28.17 20.69 -12.15
C GLY A 69 27.86 20.84 -10.66
N GLU A 70 26.60 21.09 -10.29
CA GLU A 70 26.12 21.12 -8.91
C GLU A 70 25.13 19.97 -8.64
N THR A 71 24.71 19.81 -7.37
CA THR A 71 23.75 18.77 -6.98
C THR A 71 22.36 19.38 -6.78
N MET A 72 21.39 18.89 -7.56
CA MET A 72 19.97 19.17 -7.36
C MET A 72 19.28 17.91 -6.82
N PHE A 73 18.24 18.06 -5.99
CA PHE A 73 17.37 16.96 -5.62
C PHE A 73 16.12 16.93 -6.50
N LYS A 74 15.91 15.82 -7.21
CA LYS A 74 14.71 15.58 -8.02
C LYS A 74 13.71 14.71 -7.24
N PRO A 75 12.47 15.17 -7.05
CA PRO A 75 11.45 14.39 -6.35
C PRO A 75 10.99 13.18 -7.17
N GLU A 76 10.72 12.08 -6.48
CA GLU A 76 10.05 10.90 -7.00
C GLU A 76 8.53 11.04 -6.83
N ASN A 77 7.77 10.26 -7.60
CA ASN A 77 6.32 10.19 -7.41
C ASN A 77 5.99 9.74 -5.97
N PRO A 78 5.08 10.42 -5.26
CA PRO A 78 4.68 10.01 -3.94
C PRO A 78 4.04 8.62 -3.95
N VAL A 79 4.24 7.87 -2.87
CA VAL A 79 3.61 6.56 -2.67
C VAL A 79 2.80 6.58 -1.39
N TYR A 80 1.56 6.10 -1.48
CA TYR A 80 0.70 5.81 -0.35
C TYR A 80 0.84 4.34 0.01
N ILE A 81 1.21 4.06 1.25
CA ILE A 81 1.37 2.73 1.83
C ILE A 81 0.19 2.52 2.77
N MET A 82 -0.75 1.67 2.36
CA MET A 82 -1.93 1.34 3.18
C MET A 82 -1.67 0.04 3.91
N CYS A 83 -1.81 0.10 5.23
CA CYS A 83 -1.54 -1.01 6.14
C CYS A 83 -2.87 -1.58 6.65
N ALA A 84 -3.04 -2.89 6.51
CA ALA A 84 -4.09 -3.65 7.17
C ALA A 84 -3.48 -4.62 8.19
N LYS A 85 -4.10 -4.68 9.36
CA LYS A 85 -3.73 -5.54 10.47
C LYS A 85 -4.97 -6.22 11.03
N ARG A 86 -4.92 -7.55 11.20
CA ARG A 86 -5.98 -8.26 11.91
C ARG A 86 -5.87 -7.93 13.40
N LYS A 87 -6.96 -7.48 14.00
CA LYS A 87 -7.03 -7.26 15.46
C LYS A 87 -7.09 -8.64 16.13
N GLU A 88 -6.21 -8.85 17.09
CA GLU A 88 -6.20 -10.03 17.97
C GLU A 88 -7.40 -10.00 18.93
#